data_AF-A0A7C6TVM2-F1
#
_entry.id   AF-A0A7C6TVM2-F1
#
_cell.length_a   1.000
_cell.length_b   1.000
_cell.length_c   1.000
_cell.angle_alpha   90.00
_cell.angle_beta   90.00
_cell.angle_gamma   90.00
#
_symmetry.space_group_name_H-M   'P 1'
#
loop_
_entity.id
_entity.type
_entity.pdbx_description
1 polymer ?
#
loop_
_entity_poly.entity_id
_entity_poly.type
_entity_poly.pdbx_seq_one_letter_code
_entity_poly.pdbx_strand_id
1 'polypeptide(L)' 'MRTPAPYDFAIIRVVPHVERGECINAGVILYCRERRYLAARVELDEERLAALAPRMDPDETRTQL' A
#
# COMPACT_ATOMS: atom_id res chain seq x y z
N MET A 1 -23.16 4.07 -19.63
CA MET A 1 -22.14 3.01 -19.41
C MET A 1 -20.80 3.70 -19.22
N ARG A 2 -20.04 3.45 -18.14
CA ARG A 2 -18.69 4.05 -18.00
C ARG A 2 -17.73 3.25 -18.88
N THR A 3 -17.15 3.88 -19.89
CA THR A 3 -16.10 3.28 -20.72
C THR A 3 -14.85 3.08 -19.85
N PRO A 4 -14.23 1.88 -19.86
CA PRO A 4 -12.92 1.66 -19.23
C PRO A 4 -11.88 2.67 -19.79
N ALA A 5 -10.94 3.08 -18.95
CA ALA A 5 -9.84 3.97 -19.33
C ALA A 5 -8.52 3.37 -18.84
N PRO A 6 -7.43 3.48 -19.60
CA PRO A 6 -6.10 3.05 -19.15
C PRO A 6 -5.68 3.84 -17.90
N TYR A 7 -4.95 3.16 -17.02
CA TYR A 7 -4.40 3.72 -15.81
C TYR A 7 -3.08 3.04 -15.48
N ASP A 8 -2.20 3.78 -14.82
CA ASP A 8 -1.00 3.24 -14.19
C ASP A 8 -1.22 3.17 -12.68
N PHE A 9 -0.56 2.21 -12.03
CA PHE A 9 -0.61 2.10 -10.59
C PHE A 9 0.71 1.63 -10.00
N ALA A 10 0.94 2.00 -8.74
CA ALA A 10 2.04 1.50 -7.93
C ALA A 10 1.47 1.00 -6.59
N ILE A 11 2.01 -0.10 -6.09
CA ILE A 11 1.62 -0.67 -4.80
C ILE A 11 2.57 -0.15 -3.72
N ILE A 12 2.01 0.39 -2.64
CA ILE A 12 2.75 0.73 -1.44
C ILE A 12 2.87 -0.54 -0.59
N ARG A 13 4.08 -0.89 -0.18
CA ARG A 13 4.33 -2.09 0.63
C ARG A 13 5.11 -1.73 1.88
N VAL A 14 4.69 -2.30 3.00
CA VAL A 14 5.52 -2.38 4.21
C VAL A 14 6.40 -3.61 4.07
N VAL A 15 7.70 -3.45 4.33
CA VAL A 15 8.71 -4.49 4.27
C VAL A 15 9.35 -4.57 5.65
N PRO A 16 8.80 -5.39 6.57
CA PRO A 16 9.30 -5.46 7.94
C PRO A 16 10.73 -5.98 8.06
N HIS A 17 11.08 -6.93 7.18
CA HIS A 17 12.34 -7.66 7.17
C HIS A 17 12.84 -7.81 5.73
N VAL A 18 13.72 -6.91 5.31
CA VAL A 18 14.24 -6.86 3.93
C VAL A 18 14.99 -8.16 3.60
N GLU A 19 15.75 -8.68 4.54
CA GLU A 19 16.57 -9.89 4.44
C GLU A 19 15.73 -11.17 4.27
N ARG A 20 14.49 -11.18 4.76
CA ARG A 20 13.56 -12.31 4.63
C ARG A 20 12.72 -12.22 3.36
N GLY A 21 12.77 -11.10 2.64
CA GLY A 21 11.95 -10.84 1.46
C GLY A 21 10.46 -10.70 1.76
N GLU A 22 10.10 -10.36 2.99
CA GLU A 22 8.71 -10.26 3.44
C GLU A 22 8.09 -8.92 3.07
N CYS A 23 6.82 -8.92 2.66
CA CYS A 23 6.11 -7.67 2.40
C CYS A 23 4.61 -7.80 2.62
N ILE A 24 3.98 -6.68 2.98
CA ILE A 24 2.53 -6.53 3.10
C ILE A 24 2.14 -5.35 2.24
N ASN A 25 1.11 -5.50 1.41
CA ASN A 25 0.53 -4.37 0.69
C ASN A 25 -0.16 -3.45 1.69
N ALA A 26 0.21 -2.18 1.70
CA ALA A 26 -0.32 -1.16 2.60
C ALA A 26 -1.01 0.00 1.85
N GLY A 27 -1.08 -0.08 0.52
CA GLY A 27 -1.77 0.93 -0.26
C GLY A 27 -1.53 0.83 -1.75
N VAL A 28 -2.14 1.77 -2.48
CA VAL A 28 -2.02 1.91 -3.92
C VAL A 28 -2.03 3.39 -4.30
N ILE A 29 -1.17 3.74 -5.26
CA ILE A 29 -1.23 5.01 -5.99
C ILE A 29 -1.79 4.69 -7.36
N LEU A 30 -2.85 5.39 -7.77
CA LEU A 30 -3.48 5.23 -9.07
C LEU A 30 -3.45 6.55 -9.84
N TYR A 31 -2.98 6.47 -11.08
CA TYR A 31 -2.96 7.58 -12.02
C TYR A 31 -3.74 7.22 -13.28
N CYS A 32 -4.70 8.07 -13.66
CA CYS A 32 -5.45 7.94 -14.90
C CYS A 32 -5.55 9.30 -15.60
N ARG A 33 -4.75 9.48 -16.66
CA ARG A 33 -4.65 10.73 -17.42
C ARG A 33 -5.98 11.16 -18.03
N GLU A 34 -6.69 10.23 -18.66
CA GLU A 34 -7.96 10.50 -19.36
C GLU A 34 -9.04 11.04 -18.42
N ARG A 35 -9.01 10.58 -17.15
CA ARG A 35 -9.97 10.99 -16.12
C ARG A 35 -9.48 12.12 -15.24
N ARG A 36 -8.27 12.66 -15.51
CA ARG A 36 -7.57 13.64 -14.67
C ARG A 36 -7.56 13.23 -13.20
N TYR A 37 -7.34 11.94 -12.96
CA TYR A 37 -7.40 11.34 -11.64
C TYR A 37 -6.01 10.94 -11.18
N LEU A 38 -5.65 11.39 -9.98
CA LEU A 38 -4.48 10.96 -9.24
C LEU A 38 -4.90 10.84 -7.77
N ALA A 39 -4.73 9.66 -7.18
CA ALA A 39 -4.96 9.46 -5.76
C ALA A 39 -4.08 8.36 -5.20
N ALA A 40 -3.76 8.49 -3.92
CA ALA A 40 -3.23 7.42 -3.11
C ALA A 40 -4.32 6.96 -2.12
N ARG A 41 -4.39 5.66 -1.88
CA ARG A 41 -5.17 5.06 -0.78
C ARG A 41 -4.26 4.15 0.00
N VAL A 42 -4.19 4.38 1.29
CA VAL A 42 -3.33 3.68 2.24
C VAL A 42 -4.21 3.05 3.30
N GLU A 43 -3.96 1.78 3.58
CA GLU A 43 -4.61 1.01 4.62
C GLU A 43 -3.62 -0.04 5.12
N LEU A 44 -3.26 0.04 6.41
CA LEU A 44 -2.37 -0.90 7.06
C LEU A 44 -3.20 -2.00 7.72
N ASP A 45 -2.97 -3.24 7.31
CA ASP A 45 -3.52 -4.44 7.94
C ASP A 45 -2.65 -4.81 9.16
N GLU A 46 -3.11 -4.44 10.34
CA GLU A 46 -2.39 -4.61 11.61
C GLU A 46 -2.24 -6.09 12.00
N GLU A 47 -3.22 -6.93 11.67
CA GLU A 47 -3.16 -8.37 11.94
C GLU A 47 -2.07 -9.03 11.11
N ARG A 48 -1.96 -8.67 9.82
CA ARG A 48 -0.87 -9.15 8.96
C ARG A 48 0.48 -8.62 9.40
N LEU A 49 0.56 -7.36 9.82
CA LEU A 49 1.79 -6.78 10.34
C LEU A 49 2.25 -7.54 11.59
N ALA A 50 1.35 -7.79 12.53
CA ALA A 50 1.65 -8.54 13.75
C ALA A 50 2.06 -9.99 13.45
N ALA A 51 1.49 -10.62 12.42
CA ALA A 51 1.85 -11.98 12.02
C ALA A 51 3.29 -12.08 11.44
N LEU A 52 3.74 -11.09 10.66
CA LEU A 52 5.09 -11.08 10.08
C LEU A 52 6.16 -10.48 11.01
N ALA A 53 5.79 -9.44 11.75
CA ALA A 53 6.69 -8.64 12.58
C ALA A 53 5.98 -8.22 13.89
N PRO A 54 5.79 -9.15 14.85
CA PRO A 54 5.04 -8.92 16.09
C PRO A 54 5.64 -7.86 17.04
N ARG A 55 6.84 -7.36 16.73
CA ARG A 55 7.53 -6.33 17.52
C ARG A 55 7.45 -4.93 16.90
N MET A 56 6.89 -4.79 15.69
CA MET A 56 6.68 -3.49 15.07
C MET A 56 5.43 -2.84 15.62
N ASP A 57 5.51 -1.54 15.88
CA ASP A 57 4.35 -0.73 16.28
C ASP A 57 3.52 -0.37 15.03
N PRO A 58 2.24 -0.77 14.96
CA PRO A 58 1.37 -0.42 13.83
C PRO A 58 1.14 1.10 13.70
N ASP A 59 1.10 1.86 14.80
CA ASP A 59 0.87 3.31 14.78
C ASP A 59 2.10 4.06 14.25
N GLU A 60 3.30 3.63 14.66
CA GLU A 60 4.56 4.15 14.09
C GLU A 60 4.64 3.85 12.59
N THR A 61 4.29 2.62 12.20
CA THR A 61 4.29 2.19 10.79
C THR A 61 3.33 3.04 9.97
N ARG A 62 2.12 3.31 10.49
CA ARG A 62 1.10 4.12 9.83
C ARG A 62 1.55 5.55 9.55
N THR A 63 2.42 6.11 10.39
CA THR A 63 2.96 7.47 10.22
C THR A 63 3.93 7.57 9.03
N GLN A 64 4.49 6.44 8.57
CA GLN A 64 5.42 6.40 7.44
C GLN A 64 4.74 6.14 6.08
N LEU A 65 3.41 5.98 6.06
CA LEU A 65 2.62 5.68 4.86
C LEU A 65 1.85 6.93 4.37
#